data_AF-A0A9X2JI42-F1
#
_entry.id   AF-A0A9X2JI42-F1
#
_cell.length_a   1.000
_cell.length_b   1.000
_cell.length_c   1.000
_cell.angle_alpha   90.00
_cell.angle_beta   90.00
_cell.angle_gamma   90.00
#
_symmetry.space_group_name_H-M   'P 1'
#
loop_
_entity.id
_entity.type
_entity.pdbx_description
1 polymer ?
#
loop_
_entity_poly.entity_id
_entity_poly.type
_entity_poly.pdbx_seq_one_letter_code
_entity_poly.pdbx_strand_id
1 'polypeptide(L)'
;MTKKIDQILANQAAHAVRSEMGMAVAKENGNYQLAAFNCEQAFESRLMQGLITWRSGDNPTQYFEQAISRFAQDWQTLQEIDSKSPKLSDARYEQVYFVAYLVDQPLPFSAQSNAAEAMQCDRRLDAALGQWLFDGWDASLWNSGMEELKRKGSPLAVETYSFYRQVMETTMQDLPELEATADQLFRRRKKDGFFSGGVRTSGGGPDNDVTVDYRFAALAKRVGYAGNSIHAWRW
;
A
#
# COMPACT_ATOMS: atom_id res chain seq x y z
N MET A 1 5.73 24.40 10.31
CA MET A 1 5.51 22.96 10.05
C MET A 1 5.93 22.58 8.63
N THR A 2 5.67 23.43 7.63
CA THR A 2 6.02 23.29 6.20
C THR A 2 7.47 22.86 5.93
N LYS A 3 8.46 23.53 6.52
CA LYS A 3 9.90 23.18 6.36
C LYS A 3 10.24 21.72 6.71
N LYS A 4 9.48 21.07 7.60
CA LYS A 4 9.70 19.66 7.97
C LYS A 4 9.07 18.71 6.94
N ILE A 5 7.91 19.05 6.38
CA ILE A 5 7.24 18.27 5.33
C ILE A 5 8.06 18.31 4.04
N ASP A 6 8.52 19.50 3.63
CA ASP A 6 9.35 19.68 2.43
C ASP A 6 10.63 18.83 2.52
N GLN A 7 11.26 18.79 3.71
CA GLN A 7 12.44 17.96 3.94
C GLN A 7 12.12 16.47 3.85
N ILE A 8 10.99 16.02 4.38
CA ILE A 8 10.58 14.60 4.27
C ILE A 8 10.33 14.25 2.80
N LEU A 9 9.59 15.09 2.05
CA LEU A 9 9.37 14.89 0.62
C LEU A 9 10.67 14.83 -0.17
N ALA A 10 11.60 15.77 0.06
CA ALA A 10 12.91 15.77 -0.58
C ALA A 10 13.72 14.50 -0.26
N ASN A 11 13.65 14.03 0.99
CA ASN A 11 14.29 12.77 1.37
C ASN A 11 13.69 11.59 0.61
N GLN A 12 12.36 11.49 0.52
CA GLN A 12 11.69 10.41 -0.22
C GLN A 12 12.02 10.45 -1.72
N ALA A 13 12.05 11.64 -2.33
CA ALA A 13 12.47 11.80 -3.72
C ALA A 13 13.90 11.30 -3.93
N ALA A 14 14.83 11.67 -3.04
CA ALA A 14 16.21 11.21 -3.10
C ALA A 14 16.36 9.68 -2.87
N HIS A 15 15.53 9.09 -1.99
CA HIS A 15 15.49 7.64 -1.80
C HIS A 15 14.99 6.92 -3.05
N ALA A 16 13.90 7.40 -3.66
CA ALA A 16 13.38 6.84 -4.91
C ALA A 16 14.45 6.82 -6.01
N VAL A 17 15.14 7.95 -6.25
CA VAL A 17 16.20 8.04 -7.26
C VAL A 17 17.37 7.10 -6.96
N ARG A 18 17.83 7.01 -5.71
CA ARG A 18 18.89 6.07 -5.33
C ARG A 18 18.49 4.62 -5.56
N SER A 19 17.26 4.26 -5.24
CA SER A 19 16.75 2.90 -5.48
C SER A 19 16.63 2.59 -6.97
N GLU A 20 16.28 3.56 -7.81
CA GLU A 20 16.29 3.39 -9.27
C GLU A 20 17.69 3.19 -9.84
N MET A 21 18.69 3.91 -9.32
CA MET A 21 20.09 3.65 -9.65
C MET A 21 20.52 2.26 -9.19
N GLY A 22 20.10 1.85 -7.98
CA GLY A 22 20.34 0.51 -7.45
C GLY A 22 19.71 -0.59 -8.30
N MET A 23 18.51 -0.36 -8.85
CA MET A 23 17.85 -1.25 -9.80
C MET A 23 18.68 -1.44 -11.08
N ALA A 24 19.22 -0.35 -11.65
CA ALA A 24 20.08 -0.43 -12.83
C ALA A 24 21.33 -1.29 -12.57
N VAL A 25 22.01 -1.05 -11.44
CA VAL A 25 23.17 -1.86 -11.02
C VAL A 25 22.79 -3.32 -10.78
N ALA A 26 21.64 -3.58 -10.16
CA ALA A 26 21.16 -4.95 -9.92
C ALA A 26 20.92 -5.70 -11.24
N LYS A 27 20.32 -5.01 -12.22
CA LYS A 27 20.11 -5.53 -13.58
C LYS A 27 21.42 -5.88 -14.27
N GLU A 28 22.39 -4.97 -14.29
CA GLU A 28 23.71 -5.18 -14.90
C GLU A 28 24.44 -6.40 -14.33
N ASN A 29 24.27 -6.66 -13.03
CA ASN A 29 24.89 -7.78 -12.33
C ASN A 29 24.03 -9.05 -12.29
N GLY A 30 22.83 -9.05 -12.89
CA GLY A 30 21.88 -10.16 -12.80
C GLY A 30 21.47 -10.52 -11.36
N ASN A 31 21.50 -9.56 -10.44
CA ASN A 31 21.20 -9.80 -9.03
C ASN A 31 19.71 -9.56 -8.73
N TYR A 32 18.92 -10.63 -8.83
CA TYR A 32 17.48 -10.58 -8.63
C TYR A 32 17.06 -10.04 -7.25
N GLN A 33 17.71 -10.49 -6.17
CA GLN A 33 17.32 -10.09 -4.81
C GLN A 33 17.58 -8.59 -4.57
N LEU A 34 18.70 -8.08 -5.09
CA LEU A 34 18.98 -6.65 -5.05
C LEU A 34 18.01 -5.85 -5.92
N ALA A 35 17.60 -6.39 -7.07
CA ALA A 35 16.57 -5.76 -7.91
C ALA A 35 15.22 -5.70 -7.17
N ALA A 36 14.78 -6.80 -6.55
CA ALA A 36 13.51 -6.86 -5.82
C ALA A 36 13.49 -5.87 -4.65
N PHE A 37 14.57 -5.81 -3.89
CA PHE A 37 14.75 -4.82 -2.83
C PHE A 37 14.65 -3.38 -3.35
N ASN A 38 15.32 -3.05 -4.45
CA ASN A 38 15.27 -1.71 -5.02
C ASN A 38 13.91 -1.35 -5.61
N CYS A 39 13.18 -2.31 -6.21
CA CYS A 39 11.81 -2.14 -6.65
C CYS A 39 10.90 -1.74 -5.48
N GLU A 40 10.96 -2.49 -4.37
CA GLU A 40 10.18 -2.21 -3.15
C GLU A 40 10.50 -0.81 -2.60
N GLN A 41 11.78 -0.48 -2.42
CA GLN A 41 12.20 0.80 -1.85
C GLN A 41 11.82 2.00 -2.74
N ALA A 42 11.95 1.87 -4.07
CA ALA A 42 11.56 2.91 -5.01
C ALA A 42 10.03 3.13 -4.99
N PHE A 43 9.25 2.05 -4.94
CA PHE A 43 7.80 2.12 -4.83
C PHE A 43 7.36 2.76 -3.50
N GLU A 44 7.88 2.28 -2.36
CA GLU A 44 7.52 2.81 -1.03
C GLU A 44 7.84 4.31 -0.94
N SER A 45 8.99 4.75 -1.46
CA SER A 45 9.39 6.15 -1.45
C SER A 45 8.43 7.04 -2.27
N ARG A 46 7.96 6.57 -3.42
CA ARG A 46 6.98 7.30 -4.24
C ARG A 46 5.58 7.30 -3.62
N LEU A 47 5.16 6.16 -3.08
CA LEU A 47 3.92 6.06 -2.34
C LEU A 47 3.93 7.05 -1.16
N MET A 48 5.00 7.10 -0.37
CA MET A 48 5.14 8.08 0.72
C MET A 48 5.08 9.53 0.23
N GLN A 49 5.68 9.88 -0.91
CA GLN A 49 5.53 11.22 -1.50
C GLN A 49 4.06 11.55 -1.78
N GLY A 50 3.33 10.62 -2.39
CA GLY A 50 1.89 10.77 -2.62
C GLY A 50 1.09 10.91 -1.33
N LEU A 51 1.33 10.05 -0.33
CA LEU A 51 0.61 10.10 0.94
C LEU A 51 0.86 11.41 1.71
N ILE A 52 2.08 11.94 1.69
CA ILE A 52 2.43 13.20 2.35
C ILE A 52 1.83 14.40 1.61
N THR A 53 1.86 14.36 0.28
CA THR A 53 1.24 15.39 -0.57
C THR A 53 -0.26 15.47 -0.30
N TRP A 54 -0.93 14.32 -0.34
CA TRP A 54 -2.36 14.20 0.00
C TRP A 54 -2.65 14.68 1.41
N ARG A 55 -1.84 14.26 2.40
CA ARG A 55 -1.99 14.70 3.79
C ARG A 55 -1.92 16.23 3.94
N SER A 56 -1.21 16.91 3.04
CA SER A 56 -1.05 18.36 3.04
C SER A 56 -2.20 19.10 2.33
N GLY A 57 -3.16 18.36 1.74
CA GLY A 57 -4.27 18.91 0.97
C GLY A 57 -3.96 19.15 -0.50
N ASP A 58 -2.85 18.60 -1.00
CA ASP A 58 -2.44 18.73 -2.40
C ASP A 58 -2.74 17.43 -3.17
N ASN A 59 -2.87 17.56 -4.49
CA ASN A 59 -3.14 16.43 -5.38
C ASN A 59 -1.95 15.45 -5.47
N PRO A 60 -2.09 14.17 -5.04
CA PRO A 60 -1.02 13.18 -5.05
C PRO A 60 -0.89 12.40 -6.36
N THR A 61 -1.79 12.60 -7.34
CA THR A 61 -1.93 11.76 -8.55
C THR A 61 -0.59 11.52 -9.23
N GLN A 62 0.20 12.56 -9.50
CA GLN A 62 1.48 12.41 -10.19
C GLN A 62 2.43 11.42 -9.51
N TYR A 63 2.45 11.35 -8.18
CA TYR A 63 3.32 10.45 -7.43
C TYR A 63 2.80 9.02 -7.47
N PHE A 64 1.49 8.85 -7.43
CA PHE A 64 0.82 7.55 -7.55
C PHE A 64 1.01 6.95 -8.94
N GLU A 65 0.81 7.73 -10.00
CA GLU A 65 1.05 7.29 -11.37
C GLU A 65 2.53 6.95 -11.62
N GLN A 66 3.46 7.73 -11.06
CA GLN A 66 4.89 7.41 -11.09
C GLN A 66 5.22 6.13 -10.32
N ALA A 67 4.59 5.90 -9.16
CA ALA A 67 4.79 4.67 -8.38
C ALA A 67 4.34 3.43 -9.19
N ILE A 68 3.17 3.50 -9.83
CA ILE A 68 2.61 2.41 -10.64
C ILE A 68 3.47 2.16 -11.88
N SER A 69 3.75 3.20 -12.66
CA SER A 69 4.53 3.07 -13.90
C SER A 69 5.94 2.59 -13.64
N ARG A 70 6.59 3.05 -12.56
CA ARG A 70 7.93 2.58 -12.21
C ARG A 70 7.93 1.14 -11.71
N PHE A 71 6.97 0.78 -10.86
CA PHE A 71 6.79 -0.62 -10.44
C PHE A 71 6.64 -1.55 -11.65
N ALA A 72 5.88 -1.13 -12.67
CA ALA A 72 5.73 -1.90 -13.90
C ALA A 72 7.07 -2.16 -14.63
N GLN A 73 7.90 -1.12 -14.77
CA GLN A 73 9.22 -1.20 -15.40
C GLN A 73 10.19 -2.08 -14.59
N ASP A 74 10.19 -1.91 -13.27
CA ASP A 74 11.01 -2.67 -12.35
C ASP A 74 10.57 -4.14 -12.32
N TRP A 75 9.27 -4.42 -12.42
CA TRP A 75 8.73 -5.77 -12.55
C TRP A 75 9.17 -6.45 -13.85
N GLN A 76 9.12 -5.74 -14.99
CA GLN A 76 9.67 -6.26 -16.24
C GLN A 76 11.16 -6.58 -16.11
N THR A 77 11.93 -5.71 -15.42
CA THR A 77 13.35 -5.95 -15.15
C THR A 77 13.57 -7.22 -14.30
N LEU A 78 12.74 -7.46 -13.29
CA LEU A 78 12.80 -8.68 -12.49
C LEU A 78 12.55 -9.94 -13.34
N GLN A 79 11.59 -9.87 -14.26
CA GLN A 79 11.30 -10.95 -15.21
C GLN A 79 12.44 -11.17 -16.21
N GLU A 80 13.21 -10.14 -16.56
CA GLU A 80 14.40 -10.26 -17.41
C GLU A 80 15.58 -10.93 -16.68
N ILE A 81 15.78 -10.60 -15.40
CA ILE A 81 16.88 -11.16 -14.59
C ILE A 81 16.63 -12.64 -14.27
N ASP A 82 15.42 -12.98 -13.86
CA ASP A 82 14.99 -14.37 -13.65
C ASP A 82 13.73 -14.65 -14.47
N SER A 83 13.94 -15.12 -15.70
CA SER A 83 12.85 -15.45 -16.62
C SER A 83 12.07 -16.70 -16.24
N LYS A 84 12.56 -17.50 -15.28
CA LYS A 84 11.98 -18.80 -14.94
C LYS A 84 11.16 -18.76 -13.66
N SER A 85 11.43 -17.84 -12.72
CA SER A 85 10.75 -17.83 -11.42
C SER A 85 10.70 -16.46 -10.72
N PRO A 86 10.35 -15.34 -11.40
CA PRO A 86 10.17 -14.08 -10.71
C PRO A 86 8.90 -14.18 -9.83
N LYS A 87 9.02 -13.81 -8.55
CA LYS A 87 7.90 -13.87 -7.60
C LYS A 87 7.42 -12.47 -7.28
N LEU A 88 6.14 -12.21 -7.57
CA LEU A 88 5.51 -10.93 -7.21
C LEU A 88 5.61 -10.65 -5.71
N SER A 89 5.64 -11.68 -4.87
CA SER A 89 5.75 -11.54 -3.40
C SER A 89 7.11 -11.07 -2.90
N ASP A 90 8.16 -11.12 -3.73
CA ASP A 90 9.46 -10.52 -3.42
C ASP A 90 9.41 -8.99 -3.49
N ALA A 91 8.33 -8.41 -4.03
CA ALA A 91 8.01 -6.99 -3.98
C ALA A 91 6.64 -6.76 -3.31
N ARG A 92 6.35 -5.55 -2.83
CA ARG A 92 5.06 -5.19 -2.21
C ARG A 92 3.94 -4.90 -3.22
N TYR A 93 3.75 -5.81 -4.18
CA TYR A 93 2.79 -5.66 -5.28
C TYR A 93 1.36 -5.41 -4.79
N GLU A 94 0.99 -5.93 -3.61
CA GLU A 94 -0.33 -5.76 -3.02
C GLU A 94 -0.70 -4.29 -2.81
N GLN A 95 0.28 -3.43 -2.55
CA GLN A 95 0.05 -2.00 -2.37
C GLN A 95 -0.29 -1.29 -3.70
N VAL A 96 0.18 -1.83 -4.83
CA VAL A 96 -0.08 -1.27 -6.17
C VAL A 96 -1.58 -1.31 -6.50
N TYR A 97 -2.31 -2.32 -6.03
CA TYR A 97 -3.77 -2.39 -6.24
C TYR A 97 -4.48 -1.14 -5.74
N PHE A 98 -4.24 -0.75 -4.49
CA PHE A 98 -4.90 0.39 -3.87
C PHE A 98 -4.54 1.69 -4.59
N VAL A 99 -3.26 1.87 -4.93
CA VAL A 99 -2.77 3.09 -5.58
C VAL A 99 -3.33 3.20 -7.00
N ALA A 100 -3.29 2.11 -7.78
CA ALA A 100 -3.86 2.05 -9.13
C ALA A 100 -5.36 2.33 -9.12
N TYR A 101 -6.08 1.75 -8.15
CA TYR A 101 -7.51 2.00 -7.99
C TYR A 101 -7.82 3.46 -7.66
N LEU A 102 -7.02 4.10 -6.78
CA LEU A 102 -7.20 5.51 -6.41
C LEU A 102 -7.05 6.47 -7.60
N VAL A 103 -6.18 6.17 -8.56
CA VAL A 103 -5.94 7.01 -9.75
C VAL A 103 -6.55 6.45 -11.05
N ASP A 104 -7.47 5.48 -10.95
CA ASP A 104 -8.19 4.90 -12.09
C ASP A 104 -7.27 4.31 -13.18
N GLN A 105 -6.13 3.75 -12.77
CA GLN A 105 -5.19 3.09 -13.66
C GLN A 105 -5.36 1.56 -13.66
N PRO A 106 -5.12 0.90 -14.80
CA PRO A 106 -5.09 -0.56 -14.83
C PRO A 106 -3.88 -1.10 -14.06
N LEU A 107 -3.99 -2.35 -13.60
CA LEU A 107 -2.87 -3.03 -12.95
C LEU A 107 -1.77 -3.34 -13.97
N PRO A 108 -0.49 -3.12 -13.61
CA PRO A 108 0.63 -3.39 -14.51
C PRO A 108 1.04 -4.87 -14.58
N PHE A 109 0.34 -5.75 -13.88
CA PHE A 109 0.61 -7.19 -13.81
C PHE A 109 -0.70 -7.99 -13.83
N SER A 110 -0.62 -9.25 -14.26
CA SER A 110 -1.74 -10.18 -14.15
C SER A 110 -1.85 -10.71 -12.72
N ALA A 111 -3.08 -10.82 -12.21
CA ALA A 111 -3.39 -11.29 -10.86
C ALA A 111 -3.20 -12.81 -10.69
N GLN A 112 -2.07 -13.39 -11.14
CA GLN A 112 -1.85 -14.81 -10.99
C GLN A 112 -1.47 -15.16 -9.53
N SER A 113 -2.29 -16.05 -8.96
CA SER A 113 -2.59 -16.23 -7.53
C SER A 113 -1.51 -16.93 -6.68
N ASN A 114 -0.38 -17.35 -7.24
CA ASN A 114 0.49 -18.30 -6.53
C ASN A 114 1.65 -17.64 -5.75
N ALA A 115 1.77 -16.31 -5.81
CA ALA A 115 2.86 -15.60 -5.12
C ALA A 115 2.59 -15.42 -3.61
N ALA A 116 1.33 -15.50 -3.17
CA ALA A 116 0.91 -14.89 -1.91
C ALA A 116 1.03 -15.77 -0.66
N GLU A 117 1.15 -17.10 -0.78
CA GLU A 117 1.14 -18.02 0.37
C GLU A 117 2.34 -17.84 1.33
N ALA A 118 3.52 -17.48 0.79
CA ALA A 118 4.73 -17.25 1.57
C ALA A 118 4.82 -15.84 2.20
N MET A 119 3.82 -14.98 1.98
CA MET A 119 3.85 -13.60 2.46
C MET A 119 3.44 -13.50 3.94
N GLN A 120 3.93 -12.42 4.57
CA GLN A 120 3.46 -11.98 5.88
C GLN A 120 1.93 -11.82 5.88
N CYS A 121 1.30 -12.08 7.03
CA CYS A 121 -0.15 -12.12 7.17
C CYS A 121 -0.86 -10.84 6.69
N ASP A 122 -0.31 -9.67 6.97
CA ASP A 122 -0.82 -8.37 6.56
C ASP A 122 -0.74 -8.16 5.05
N ARG A 123 0.35 -8.60 4.42
CA ARG A 123 0.50 -8.57 2.96
C ARG A 123 -0.51 -9.48 2.26
N ARG A 124 -0.84 -10.64 2.85
CA ARG A 124 -1.91 -11.53 2.33
C ARG A 124 -3.28 -10.86 2.41
N LEU A 125 -3.56 -10.17 3.52
CA LEU A 125 -4.81 -9.44 3.70
C LEU A 125 -4.91 -8.25 2.72
N ASP A 126 -3.83 -7.49 2.55
CA ASP A 126 -3.72 -6.44 1.55
C ASP A 126 -3.91 -6.97 0.13
N ALA A 127 -3.36 -8.15 -0.20
CA ALA A 127 -3.55 -8.78 -1.51
C ALA A 127 -5.01 -9.20 -1.74
N ALA A 128 -5.68 -9.78 -0.75
CA ALA A 128 -7.10 -10.16 -0.85
C ALA A 128 -8.01 -8.92 -1.02
N LEU A 129 -7.76 -7.86 -0.24
CA LEU A 129 -8.48 -6.58 -0.38
C LEU A 129 -8.19 -5.91 -1.72
N GLY A 130 -6.92 -5.92 -2.16
CA GLY A 130 -6.51 -5.37 -3.45
C GLY A 130 -7.19 -6.04 -4.62
N GLN A 131 -7.31 -7.37 -4.61
CA GLN A 131 -8.09 -8.10 -5.61
C GLN A 131 -9.57 -7.68 -5.60
N TRP A 132 -10.15 -7.44 -4.42
CA TRP A 132 -11.56 -7.02 -4.27
C TRP A 132 -11.87 -5.66 -4.90
N LEU A 133 -10.88 -4.76 -4.94
CA LEU A 133 -11.02 -3.50 -5.67
C LEU A 133 -11.25 -3.71 -7.18
N PHE A 134 -10.76 -4.81 -7.74
CA PHE A 134 -10.87 -5.18 -9.16
C PHE A 134 -11.73 -6.42 -9.39
N ASP A 135 -12.79 -6.57 -8.57
CA ASP A 135 -13.81 -7.64 -8.67
C ASP A 135 -13.30 -9.08 -8.47
N GLY A 136 -12.07 -9.26 -7.98
CA GLY A 136 -11.53 -10.55 -7.53
C GLY A 136 -11.68 -10.76 -6.02
N TRP A 137 -11.71 -12.00 -5.53
CA TRP A 137 -11.67 -12.24 -4.08
C TRP A 137 -11.01 -13.59 -3.77
N ASP A 138 -9.94 -13.54 -2.98
CA ASP A 138 -9.27 -14.74 -2.50
C ASP A 138 -9.56 -14.96 -1.01
N ALA A 139 -10.59 -15.76 -0.75
CA ALA A 139 -11.00 -16.14 0.60
C ALA A 139 -9.90 -16.92 1.34
N SER A 140 -9.03 -17.66 0.63
CA SER A 140 -7.96 -18.45 1.23
C SER A 140 -6.87 -17.52 1.80
N LEU A 141 -6.45 -16.52 1.01
CA LEU A 141 -5.52 -15.49 1.48
C LEU A 141 -6.09 -14.69 2.64
N TRP A 142 -7.37 -14.31 2.55
CA TRP A 142 -8.03 -13.59 3.64
C TRP A 142 -8.05 -14.41 4.94
N ASN A 143 -8.57 -15.64 4.88
CA ASN A 143 -8.75 -16.47 6.08
C ASN A 143 -7.40 -16.82 6.71
N SER A 144 -6.42 -17.27 5.91
CA SER A 144 -5.09 -17.60 6.41
C SER A 144 -4.34 -16.39 6.97
N GLY A 145 -4.51 -15.21 6.37
CA GLY A 145 -3.96 -13.95 6.87
C GLY A 145 -4.57 -13.54 8.21
N MET A 146 -5.90 -13.59 8.32
CA MET A 146 -6.62 -13.25 9.56
C MET A 146 -6.31 -14.21 10.70
N GLU A 147 -6.20 -15.51 10.43
CA GLU A 147 -5.84 -16.52 11.43
C GLU A 147 -4.44 -16.30 11.99
N GLU A 148 -3.44 -16.04 11.13
CA GLU A 148 -2.10 -15.72 11.60
C GLU A 148 -2.03 -14.39 12.35
N LEU A 149 -2.73 -13.36 11.87
CA LEU A 149 -2.76 -12.05 12.53
C LEU A 149 -3.36 -12.14 13.94
N LYS A 150 -4.42 -12.93 14.13
CA LYS A 150 -5.00 -13.22 15.44
C LYS A 150 -4.03 -13.97 16.35
N ARG A 151 -3.30 -14.97 15.83
CA ARG A 151 -2.28 -15.71 16.60
C ARG A 151 -1.11 -14.84 17.03
N LYS A 152 -0.69 -13.86 16.22
CA LYS A 152 0.35 -12.89 16.58
C LYS A 152 -0.05 -11.92 17.69
N GLY A 153 -1.34 -11.87 18.06
CA GLY A 153 -1.81 -11.06 19.17
C GLY A 153 -1.70 -9.55 18.91
N SER A 154 -2.11 -9.09 17.72
CA SER A 154 -2.14 -7.66 17.36
C SER A 154 -3.60 -7.16 17.26
N PRO A 155 -4.27 -6.81 18.39
CA PRO A 155 -5.71 -6.52 18.41
C PRO A 155 -6.10 -5.37 17.48
N LEU A 156 -5.34 -4.27 17.45
CA LEU A 156 -5.64 -3.13 16.58
C LEU A 156 -5.54 -3.51 15.10
N ALA A 157 -4.58 -4.36 14.72
CA ALA A 157 -4.45 -4.83 13.35
C ALA A 157 -5.65 -5.71 12.95
N VAL A 158 -6.06 -6.64 13.83
CA VAL A 158 -7.25 -7.48 13.62
C VAL A 158 -8.51 -6.63 13.48
N GLU A 159 -8.67 -5.61 14.33
CA GLU A 159 -9.77 -4.65 14.28
C GLU A 159 -9.75 -3.85 12.98
N THR A 160 -8.58 -3.36 12.57
CA THR A 160 -8.37 -2.59 11.33
C THR A 160 -8.74 -3.40 10.09
N TYR A 161 -8.25 -4.64 9.96
CA TYR A 161 -8.57 -5.47 8.80
C TYR A 161 -10.03 -5.91 8.81
N SER A 162 -10.60 -6.28 9.97
CA SER A 162 -12.04 -6.54 10.08
C SER A 162 -12.88 -5.34 9.64
N PHE A 163 -12.47 -4.13 10.01
CA PHE A 163 -13.10 -2.89 9.59
C PHE A 163 -13.02 -2.67 8.07
N TYR A 164 -11.85 -2.90 7.45
CA TYR A 164 -11.74 -2.80 5.99
C TYR A 164 -12.69 -3.74 5.24
N ARG A 165 -12.84 -4.97 5.74
CA ARG A 165 -13.83 -5.89 5.18
C ARG A 165 -15.26 -5.39 5.38
N GLN A 166 -15.58 -4.86 6.57
CA GLN A 166 -16.89 -4.27 6.83
C GLN A 166 -17.22 -3.14 5.85
N VAL A 167 -16.26 -2.27 5.53
CA VAL A 167 -16.46 -1.18 4.55
C VAL A 167 -16.94 -1.71 3.19
N MET A 168 -16.38 -2.83 2.74
CA MET A 168 -16.74 -3.45 1.45
C MET A 168 -18.10 -4.15 1.45
N GLU A 169 -18.60 -4.52 2.64
CA GLU A 169 -19.88 -5.23 2.81
C GLU A 169 -21.03 -4.26 3.17
N THR A 170 -20.75 -2.96 3.34
CA THR A 170 -21.70 -1.98 3.87
C THR A 170 -22.48 -1.24 2.77
N THR A 171 -23.50 -0.48 3.18
CA THR A 171 -24.27 0.39 2.28
C THR A 171 -23.81 1.84 2.36
N MET A 172 -24.15 2.67 1.35
CA MET A 172 -23.72 4.08 1.36
C MET A 172 -24.20 4.87 2.57
N GLN A 173 -25.32 4.48 3.18
CA GLN A 173 -25.93 5.14 4.32
C GLN A 173 -25.10 5.00 5.62
N ASP A 174 -24.36 3.90 5.77
CA ASP A 174 -23.59 3.58 6.98
C ASP A 174 -22.17 4.18 6.95
N LEU A 175 -21.72 4.65 5.78
CA LEU A 175 -20.34 5.08 5.54
C LEU A 175 -19.89 6.33 6.33
N PRO A 176 -20.74 7.32 6.66
CA PRO A 176 -20.33 8.42 7.53
C PRO A 176 -19.87 7.97 8.94
N GLU A 177 -20.54 6.96 9.52
CA GLU A 177 -20.13 6.42 10.83
C GLU A 177 -18.84 5.60 10.72
N LEU A 178 -18.67 4.90 9.59
CA LEU A 178 -17.45 4.17 9.29
C LEU A 178 -16.26 5.11 9.03
N GLU A 179 -16.45 6.28 8.44
CA GLU A 179 -15.39 7.29 8.29
C GLU A 179 -14.83 7.74 9.66
N ALA A 180 -15.71 8.03 10.62
CA ALA A 180 -15.29 8.37 11.98
C ALA A 180 -14.51 7.22 12.64
N THR A 181 -14.90 5.98 12.36
CA THR A 181 -14.22 4.77 12.84
C THR A 181 -12.84 4.61 12.19
N ALA A 182 -12.73 4.85 10.88
CA ALA A 182 -11.45 4.82 10.15
C ALA A 182 -10.45 5.81 10.76
N ASP A 183 -10.89 7.05 11.01
CA ASP A 183 -10.08 8.10 11.64
C ASP A 183 -9.57 7.67 13.02
N GLN A 184 -10.42 7.06 13.85
CA GLN A 184 -10.04 6.57 15.17
C GLN A 184 -9.03 5.42 15.10
N LEU A 185 -9.27 4.44 14.22
CA LEU A 185 -8.36 3.32 13.99
C LEU A 185 -7.01 3.82 13.50
N PHE A 186 -6.99 4.71 12.52
CA PHE A 186 -5.77 5.28 11.97
C PHE A 186 -4.96 6.00 13.05
N ARG A 187 -5.58 6.88 13.85
CA ARG A 187 -4.89 7.59 14.94
C ARG A 187 -4.28 6.65 15.98
N ARG A 188 -4.93 5.51 16.26
CA ARG A 188 -4.41 4.50 17.22
C ARG A 188 -3.13 3.82 16.72
N ARG A 189 -2.91 3.73 15.39
CA ARG A 189 -1.70 3.13 14.79
C ARG A 189 -0.41 3.82 15.23
N LYS A 190 -0.47 5.11 15.55
CA LYS A 190 0.67 5.90 16.02
C LYS A 190 1.41 5.27 17.20
N LYS A 191 0.68 4.61 18.12
CA LYS A 191 1.24 4.03 19.36
C LYS A 191 1.23 2.51 19.35
N ASP A 192 0.81 1.88 18.26
CA ASP A 192 0.65 0.45 18.17
C ASP A 192 1.93 -0.22 17.67
N GLY A 193 2.37 -1.30 18.35
CA GLY A 193 3.62 -2.00 18.06
C GLY A 193 3.64 -2.69 16.70
N PHE A 194 2.49 -3.19 16.24
CA PHE A 194 2.39 -3.84 14.94
C PHE A 194 2.57 -2.82 13.82
N PHE A 195 1.88 -1.67 13.88
CA PHE A 195 1.98 -0.64 12.85
C PHE A 195 3.32 0.11 12.91
N SER A 196 3.82 0.43 14.10
CA SER A 196 5.11 1.13 14.25
C SER A 196 6.33 0.26 13.87
N GLY A 197 6.21 -1.06 13.97
CA GLY A 197 7.21 -2.02 13.45
C GLY A 197 6.99 -2.43 11.99
N GLY A 198 5.94 -1.94 11.34
CA GLY A 198 5.60 -2.25 9.96
C GLY A 198 6.19 -1.27 8.95
N VAL A 199 5.65 -1.27 7.73
CA VAL A 199 6.02 -0.28 6.71
C VAL A 199 5.48 1.09 7.01
N ARG A 200 6.23 2.10 6.57
CA ARG A 200 5.93 3.51 6.83
C ARG A 200 4.60 3.94 6.25
N THR A 201 4.26 3.39 5.08
CA THR A 201 2.99 3.65 4.38
C THR A 201 1.76 3.16 5.14
N SER A 202 1.92 2.33 6.18
CA SER A 202 0.82 1.90 7.05
C SER A 202 0.45 2.92 8.14
N GLY A 203 1.22 4.00 8.30
CA GLY A 203 0.92 5.08 9.23
C GLY A 203 1.17 4.73 10.70
N GLY A 204 2.15 3.87 10.99
CA GLY A 204 2.62 3.61 12.34
C GLY A 204 3.58 4.69 12.84
N GLY A 205 3.70 4.84 14.16
CA GLY A 205 4.68 5.76 14.75
C GLY A 205 4.53 7.22 14.24
N PRO A 206 5.65 7.95 14.02
CA PRO A 206 5.63 9.32 13.52
C PRO A 206 5.03 9.48 12.11
N ASP A 207 5.03 8.43 11.28
CA ASP A 207 4.50 8.51 9.92
C ASP A 207 2.97 8.72 9.92
N ASN A 208 2.28 8.36 11.01
CA ASN A 208 0.84 8.63 11.20
C ASN A 208 0.46 10.11 11.03
N ASP A 209 1.34 11.02 11.45
CA ASP A 209 1.04 12.47 11.41
C ASP A 209 1.09 13.02 9.97
N VAL A 210 1.83 12.35 9.09
CA VAL A 210 2.18 12.83 7.75
C VAL A 210 1.63 11.95 6.63
N THR A 211 0.85 10.91 6.94
CA THR A 211 0.24 10.02 5.96
C THR A 211 -1.28 9.95 6.15
N VAL A 212 -1.94 9.25 5.24
CA VAL A 212 -3.38 8.98 5.26
C VAL A 212 -3.61 7.48 5.10
N ASP A 213 -4.79 7.01 5.50
CA ASP A 213 -5.20 5.62 5.29
C ASP A 213 -5.65 5.38 3.84
N TYR A 214 -4.68 5.25 2.93
CA TYR A 214 -4.96 5.04 1.51
C TYR A 214 -5.68 3.72 1.21
N ARG A 215 -5.57 2.72 2.11
CA ARG A 215 -6.31 1.46 1.98
C ARG A 215 -7.79 1.69 2.20
N PHE A 216 -8.14 2.35 3.32
CA PHE A 216 -9.53 2.77 3.56
C PHE A 216 -10.05 3.64 2.41
N ALA A 217 -9.26 4.61 1.95
CA ALA A 217 -9.67 5.51 0.88
C ALA A 217 -10.01 4.79 -0.43
N ALA A 218 -9.21 3.79 -0.82
CA ALA A 218 -9.48 2.98 -2.01
C ALA A 218 -10.76 2.13 -1.86
N LEU A 219 -10.98 1.54 -0.68
CA LEU A 219 -12.20 0.78 -0.37
C LEU A 219 -13.43 1.70 -0.35
N ALA A 220 -13.32 2.89 0.24
CA ALA A 220 -14.35 3.93 0.23
C ALA A 220 -14.68 4.39 -1.20
N LYS A 221 -13.65 4.58 -2.06
CA LYS A 221 -13.83 4.85 -3.49
C LYS A 221 -14.60 3.72 -4.18
N ARG A 222 -14.29 2.46 -3.86
CA ARG A 222 -14.94 1.28 -4.44
C ARG A 222 -16.43 1.16 -4.13
N VAL A 223 -16.84 1.64 -2.96
CA VAL A 223 -18.27 1.70 -2.57
C VAL A 223 -18.92 3.06 -2.91
N GLY A 224 -18.21 3.95 -3.61
CA GLY A 224 -18.75 5.23 -4.10
C GLY A 224 -18.83 6.35 -3.06
N TYR A 225 -18.17 6.20 -1.90
CA TYR A 225 -18.21 7.19 -0.82
C TYR A 225 -17.01 8.11 -0.86
N ALA A 226 -17.27 9.39 -1.13
CA ALA A 226 -16.22 10.41 -1.20
C ALA A 226 -15.65 10.77 0.18
N GLY A 227 -16.49 10.82 1.21
CA GLY A 227 -16.10 11.29 2.54
C GLY A 227 -15.72 12.77 2.58
N ASN A 228 -15.41 13.25 3.79
CA ASN A 228 -14.85 14.59 4.04
C ASN A 228 -13.64 14.55 4.99
N SER A 229 -13.20 13.35 5.39
CA SER A 229 -12.03 13.16 6.24
C SER A 229 -10.73 13.43 5.47
N ILE A 230 -9.63 13.46 6.23
CA ILE A 230 -8.26 13.43 5.73
C ILE A 230 -7.95 12.18 4.87
N HIS A 231 -8.83 11.19 4.86
CA HIS A 231 -8.70 9.95 4.10
C HIS A 231 -9.60 9.93 2.86
N ALA A 232 -10.39 10.98 2.62
CA ALA A 232 -11.23 11.13 1.45
C ALA A 232 -10.38 11.06 0.17
N TRP A 233 -10.72 10.15 -0.75
CA TRP A 233 -10.01 9.97 -2.03
C TRP A 233 -10.21 11.16 -2.99
N ARG A 234 -11.09 12.11 -2.65
CA ARG A 234 -11.14 13.44 -3.25
C ARG A 234 -10.21 14.34 -2.44
N TRP A 235 -8.93 14.31 -2.80
CA TRP A 235 -7.86 15.11 -2.19
C TRP A 235 -8.09 16.61 -2.34
#